data_AF-A0A6N3V156-F1
#
_entry.id   AF-A0A6N3V156-F1
#
_cell.length_a   1.000
_cell.length_b   1.000
_cell.length_c   1.000
_cell.angle_alpha   90.00
_cell.angle_beta   90.00
_cell.angle_gamma   90.00
#
_symmetry.space_group_name_H-M   'P 1'
#
loop_
_entity.id
_entity.type
_entity.pdbx_description
1 polymer ?
#
loop_
_entity_poly.entity_id
_entity_poly.type
_entity_poly.pdbx_seq_one_letter_code
_entity_poly.pdbx_strand_id
1 'polypeptide(L)'
;MVKLRFLLMAVLMLAASTQMYAGWRIVVDKNCIKIVSSNLAAQKLIEEQHNARLDTIAAKQQKVELYSVSMATMKELYKLSMQNISGFGTESLYYKEIGSCALDIIRNVPELIKTVSKAKFTNQLYCLTELGGLVMETQQLVGNFVNIVNNARIPNPLKGEGTAEKKSDGYNMLDRYERMSLANSIYTNLNEIRYKVDGMMLMAQYATLNDLCFAIDPEGWANVMTMRNQVDGLVSDWNGLVAAN
;
A
#
# COMPACT_ATOMS: atom_id res chain seq x y z
N MET A 1 99.37 54.08 35.11
CA MET A 1 98.64 53.31 36.16
C MET A 1 97.18 52.99 35.82
N VAL A 2 96.46 53.80 35.02
CA VAL A 2 95.04 53.53 34.68
C VAL A 2 94.88 52.37 33.67
N LYS A 3 95.70 52.31 32.61
CA LYS A 3 95.63 51.27 31.57
C LYS A 3 95.91 49.85 32.08
N LEU A 4 96.83 49.71 33.05
CA LEU A 4 97.16 48.41 33.65
C LEU A 4 96.03 47.89 34.55
N ARG A 5 95.30 48.78 35.24
CA ARG A 5 94.12 48.43 36.04
C ARG A 5 92.94 48.02 35.16
N PHE A 6 92.74 48.68 34.02
CA PHE A 6 91.74 48.25 33.03
C PHE A 6 92.09 46.91 32.39
N LEU A 7 93.38 46.65 32.11
CA LEU A 7 93.84 45.34 31.63
C LEU A 7 93.65 44.26 32.69
N LEU A 8 93.97 44.53 33.96
CA LEU A 8 93.74 43.60 35.06
C LEU A 8 92.24 43.33 35.29
N MET A 9 91.38 44.36 35.22
CA MET A 9 89.93 44.19 35.28
C MET A 9 89.39 43.45 34.06
N ALA A 10 89.89 43.71 32.86
CA ALA A 10 89.48 43.00 31.65
C ALA A 10 89.88 41.52 31.71
N VAL A 11 91.07 41.21 32.22
CA VAL A 11 91.54 39.83 32.41
C VAL A 11 90.76 39.12 33.53
N LEU A 12 90.41 39.83 34.63
CA LEU A 12 89.54 39.30 35.68
C LEU A 12 88.10 39.05 35.19
N MET A 13 87.57 39.95 34.36
CA MET A 13 86.25 39.79 33.73
C MET A 13 86.25 38.64 32.71
N LEU A 14 87.32 38.47 31.94
CA LEU A 14 87.48 37.37 30.99
C LEU A 14 87.66 36.01 31.70
N ALA A 15 88.44 35.96 32.78
CA ALA A 15 88.60 34.76 33.61
C ALA A 15 87.33 34.41 34.41
N ALA A 16 86.53 35.41 34.79
CA ALA A 16 85.20 35.19 35.39
C ALA A 16 84.13 34.79 34.35
N SER A 17 84.36 35.04 33.06
CA SER A 17 83.40 34.76 31.97
C SER A 17 83.52 33.36 31.36
N THR A 18 84.50 32.55 31.75
CA THR A 18 84.51 31.13 31.39
C THR A 18 83.52 30.39 32.30
N GLN A 19 82.23 30.48 31.97
CA GLN A 19 81.25 29.48 32.38
C GLN A 19 81.67 28.16 31.72
N MET A 20 82.57 27.46 32.39
CA MET A 20 82.95 26.10 32.07
C MET A 20 81.69 25.25 32.06
N TYR A 21 81.34 24.82 30.85
CA TYR A 21 80.65 23.57 30.57
C TYR A 21 79.46 23.31 31.52
N ALA A 22 78.30 23.81 31.13
CA ALA A 22 77.15 22.92 31.14
C ALA A 22 77.48 21.81 30.12
N GLY A 23 78.27 20.81 30.56
CA GLY A 23 78.28 19.54 29.89
C GLY A 23 76.82 19.20 29.72
N TRP A 24 76.37 18.97 28.49
CA TRP A 24 75.05 18.41 28.26
C TRP A 24 75.10 17.03 28.88
N ARG A 25 74.85 16.97 30.18
CA ARG A 25 74.49 15.73 30.84
C ARG A 25 73.16 15.42 30.20
N ILE A 26 73.17 14.56 29.19
CA ILE A 26 71.95 13.97 28.69
C ILE A 26 71.41 13.19 29.88
N VAL A 27 70.52 13.83 30.63
CA VAL A 27 69.81 13.20 31.73
C VAL A 27 68.78 12.31 31.05
N VAL A 28 69.24 11.11 30.67
CA VAL A 28 68.38 10.04 30.19
C VAL A 28 67.68 9.48 31.42
N ASP A 29 66.63 10.17 31.87
CA ASP A 29 65.73 9.59 32.85
C ASP A 29 64.97 8.46 32.17
N LYS A 30 65.42 7.23 32.44
CA LYS A 30 64.82 6.00 31.90
C LYS A 30 63.33 5.90 32.23
N ASN A 31 62.89 6.46 33.36
CA ASN A 31 61.48 6.42 33.75
C ASN A 31 60.66 7.41 32.91
N CYS A 32 61.12 8.66 32.74
CA CYS A 32 60.43 9.63 31.89
C CYS A 32 60.41 9.20 30.41
N ILE A 33 61.52 8.68 29.87
CA ILE A 33 61.56 8.21 28.48
C ILE A 33 60.63 7.01 28.30
N LYS A 34 60.53 6.10 29.28
CA LYS A 34 59.59 4.98 29.25
C LYS A 34 58.14 5.47 29.27
N ILE A 35 57.80 6.46 30.10
CA ILE A 35 56.44 7.02 30.19
C ILE A 35 56.08 7.78 28.91
N VAL A 36 56.98 8.61 28.38
CA VAL A 36 56.74 9.37 27.15
C VAL A 36 56.65 8.44 25.94
N SER A 37 57.51 7.42 25.85
CA SER A 37 57.42 6.43 24.77
C SER A 37 56.16 5.56 24.87
N SER A 38 55.72 5.19 26.08
CA SER A 38 54.43 4.49 26.25
C SER A 38 53.25 5.37 25.86
N ASN A 39 53.28 6.66 26.21
CA ASN A 39 52.22 7.61 25.83
C ASN A 39 52.20 7.89 24.33
N LEU A 40 53.38 7.99 23.69
CA LEU A 40 53.50 8.15 22.25
C LEU A 40 52.98 6.92 21.51
N ALA A 41 53.33 5.71 21.98
CA ALA A 41 52.81 4.46 21.42
C ALA A 41 51.28 4.35 21.59
N ALA A 42 50.76 4.75 22.75
CA ALA A 42 49.32 4.80 22.99
C ALA A 42 48.62 5.83 22.10
N GLN A 43 49.17 7.03 21.94
CA GLN A 43 48.64 8.06 21.05
C GLN A 43 48.66 7.62 19.59
N LYS A 44 49.76 7.00 19.14
CA LYS A 44 49.86 6.47 17.78
C LYS A 44 48.82 5.38 17.51
N LEU A 45 48.59 4.47 18.47
CA LEU A 45 47.53 3.46 18.37
C LEU A 45 46.12 4.10 18.34
N ILE A 46 45.90 5.15 19.14
CA ILE A 46 44.64 5.91 19.13
C ILE A 46 44.43 6.61 17.79
N GLU A 47 45.47 7.21 17.20
CA GLU A 47 45.44 7.88 15.90
C GLU A 47 45.21 6.89 14.75
N GLU A 48 45.88 5.74 14.75
CA GLU A 48 45.65 4.68 13.76
C GLU A 48 44.22 4.15 13.85
N GLN A 49 43.69 3.95 15.07
CA GLN A 49 42.29 3.55 15.28
C GLN A 49 41.31 4.65 14.86
N HIS A 50 41.68 5.92 15.04
CA HIS A 50 40.88 7.07 14.61
C HIS A 50 40.84 7.20 13.09
N ASN A 51 41.98 7.06 12.41
CA ASN A 51 42.07 7.10 10.95
C ASN A 51 41.32 5.93 10.31
N ALA A 52 41.45 4.71 10.86
CA ALA A 52 40.64 3.58 10.42
C ALA A 52 39.13 3.83 10.60
N ARG A 53 38.72 4.53 11.67
CA ARG A 53 37.33 4.96 11.84
C ARG A 53 36.92 6.00 10.81
N LEU A 54 37.74 7.01 10.52
CA LEU A 54 37.46 8.02 9.50
C LEU A 54 37.28 7.39 8.11
N ASP A 55 38.14 6.43 7.74
CA ASP A 55 38.01 5.69 6.49
C ASP A 55 36.71 4.89 6.42
N THR A 56 36.31 4.24 7.52
CA THR A 56 35.02 3.55 7.58
C THR A 56 33.82 4.50 7.53
N ILE A 57 33.95 5.74 8.03
CA ILE A 57 32.89 6.75 7.97
C ILE A 57 32.76 7.28 6.54
N ALA A 58 33.87 7.57 5.85
CA ALA A 58 33.87 8.00 4.46
C ALA A 58 33.28 6.93 3.53
N ALA A 59 33.65 5.66 3.73
CA ALA A 59 33.05 4.54 2.99
C ALA A 59 31.54 4.40 3.27
N LYS A 60 31.10 4.64 4.51
CA LYS A 60 29.67 4.66 4.86
C LYS A 60 28.93 5.84 4.24
N GLN A 61 29.54 7.03 4.18
CA GLN A 61 28.95 8.20 3.52
C GLN A 61 28.78 7.96 2.01
N GLN A 62 29.82 7.46 1.33
CA GLN A 62 29.71 7.07 -0.09
C GLN A 62 28.63 6.00 -0.31
N LYS A 63 28.50 5.03 0.60
CA LYS A 63 27.46 4.01 0.52
C LYS A 63 26.06 4.60 0.72
N VAL A 64 25.90 5.59 1.60
CA VAL A 64 24.63 6.31 1.81
C VAL A 64 24.29 7.19 0.60
N GLU A 65 25.27 7.86 -0.01
CA GLU A 65 25.07 8.61 -1.25
C GLU A 65 24.68 7.71 -2.42
N LEU A 66 25.34 6.55 -2.56
CA LEU A 66 24.96 5.51 -3.53
C LEU A 66 23.53 4.99 -3.27
N TYR A 67 23.13 4.83 -2.01
CA TYR A 67 21.75 4.46 -1.67
C TYR A 67 20.74 5.57 -1.98
N SER A 68 21.12 6.84 -1.79
CA SER A 68 20.27 8.00 -2.14
C SER A 68 20.08 8.12 -3.65
N VAL A 69 21.17 8.02 -4.42
CA VAL A 69 21.13 8.06 -5.90
C VAL A 69 20.38 6.84 -6.44
N SER A 70 20.59 5.64 -5.89
CA SER A 70 19.84 4.45 -6.31
C SER A 70 18.37 4.52 -5.91
N MET A 71 18.02 5.15 -4.79
CA MET A 71 16.63 5.39 -4.40
C MET A 71 15.95 6.39 -5.35
N ALA A 72 16.66 7.43 -5.79
CA ALA A 72 16.16 8.38 -6.79
C ALA A 72 16.00 7.73 -8.18
N THR A 73 16.96 6.91 -8.62
CA THR A 73 16.85 6.19 -9.89
C THR A 73 15.81 5.08 -9.84
N MET A 74 15.69 4.34 -8.73
CA MET A 74 14.58 3.41 -8.53
C MET A 74 13.25 4.14 -8.55
N LYS A 75 13.12 5.29 -7.88
CA LYS A 75 11.88 6.10 -7.91
C LYS A 75 11.52 6.56 -9.32
N GLU A 76 12.49 7.00 -10.13
CA GLU A 76 12.22 7.37 -11.53
C GLU A 76 11.95 6.14 -12.42
N LEU A 77 12.61 5.00 -12.19
CA LEU A 77 12.29 3.73 -12.87
C LEU A 77 10.88 3.23 -12.52
N TYR A 78 10.49 3.28 -11.23
CA TYR A 78 9.13 3.01 -10.76
C TYR A 78 8.13 3.99 -11.37
N LYS A 79 8.45 5.28 -11.42
CA LYS A 79 7.59 6.28 -12.06
C LYS A 79 7.43 6.02 -13.57
N LEU A 80 8.49 5.62 -14.27
CA LEU A 80 8.42 5.26 -15.69
C LEU A 80 7.63 3.96 -15.94
N SER A 81 7.75 2.95 -15.07
CA SER A 81 6.94 1.73 -15.16
C SER A 81 5.47 1.98 -14.80
N MET A 82 5.19 2.84 -13.82
CA MET A 82 3.86 3.28 -13.39
C MET A 82 3.20 4.24 -14.41
N GLN A 83 4.00 4.99 -15.17
CA GLN A 83 3.52 5.90 -16.22
C GLN A 83 3.29 5.21 -17.57
N ASN A 84 3.88 4.05 -17.82
CA ASN A 84 3.69 3.26 -19.04
C ASN A 84 2.30 2.57 -19.07
N ILE A 85 1.26 3.39 -19.06
CA ILE A 85 -0.10 3.08 -19.52
C ILE A 85 -0.17 3.16 -21.06
N SER A 86 0.91 3.59 -21.72
CA SER A 86 1.10 3.58 -23.18
C SER A 86 1.48 2.18 -23.68
N GLY A 87 0.55 1.22 -23.53
CA GLY A 87 0.71 -0.16 -24.00
C GLY A 87 -0.59 -0.97 -24.01
N PHE A 88 -1.73 -0.30 -23.80
CA PHE A 88 -3.05 -0.89 -23.56
C PHE A 88 -3.78 -1.32 -24.85
N GLY A 89 -3.08 -1.84 -25.87
CA GLY A 89 -3.72 -2.26 -27.13
C GLY A 89 -4.75 -3.37 -26.94
N THR A 90 -4.37 -4.43 -26.22
CA THR A 90 -5.24 -5.59 -25.89
C THR A 90 -5.98 -5.38 -24.57
N GLU A 91 -5.37 -4.66 -23.63
CA GLU A 91 -5.92 -4.39 -22.30
C GLU A 91 -7.07 -3.34 -22.35
N SER A 92 -7.14 -2.50 -23.39
CA SER A 92 -8.28 -1.58 -23.61
C SER A 92 -9.59 -2.28 -23.94
N LEU A 93 -9.55 -3.40 -24.69
CA LEU A 93 -10.74 -4.23 -24.93
C LEU A 93 -11.22 -4.88 -23.63
N TYR A 94 -10.28 -5.34 -22.80
CA TYR A 94 -10.61 -5.94 -21.52
C TYR A 94 -11.29 -4.95 -20.57
N TYR A 95 -10.79 -3.71 -20.54
CA TYR A 95 -11.40 -2.63 -19.76
C TYR A 95 -12.77 -2.20 -20.30
N LYS A 96 -12.94 -2.25 -21.62
CA LYS A 96 -14.24 -2.04 -22.26
C LYS A 96 -15.22 -3.15 -21.89
N GLU A 97 -14.78 -4.41 -21.82
CA GLU A 97 -15.61 -5.53 -21.39
C GLU A 97 -16.03 -5.39 -19.91
N ILE A 98 -15.12 -5.00 -19.02
CA ILE A 98 -15.45 -4.69 -17.61
C ILE A 98 -16.55 -3.61 -17.54
N GLY A 99 -16.38 -2.52 -18.29
CA GLY A 99 -17.38 -1.46 -18.35
C GLY A 99 -18.72 -1.90 -18.95
N SER A 100 -18.69 -2.76 -19.97
CA SER A 100 -19.90 -3.28 -20.63
C SER A 100 -20.66 -4.24 -19.71
N CYS A 101 -19.95 -5.17 -19.07
CA CYS A 101 -20.50 -6.08 -18.06
C CYS A 101 -21.22 -5.32 -16.93
N ALA A 102 -20.59 -4.28 -16.38
CA ALA A 102 -21.21 -3.44 -15.35
C ALA A 102 -22.46 -2.69 -15.84
N LEU A 103 -22.43 -2.20 -17.08
CA LEU A 103 -23.59 -1.53 -17.68
C LEU A 103 -24.77 -2.50 -17.92
N ASP A 104 -24.50 -3.72 -18.34
CA ASP A 104 -25.53 -4.73 -18.57
C ASP A 104 -26.25 -5.07 -17.26
N ILE A 105 -25.51 -5.25 -16.16
CA ILE A 105 -26.09 -5.48 -14.83
C ILE A 105 -27.03 -4.33 -14.44
N ILE A 106 -26.54 -3.09 -14.50
CA ILE A 106 -27.30 -1.91 -14.06
C ILE A 106 -28.50 -1.61 -14.96
N ARG A 107 -28.50 -2.11 -16.21
CA ARG A 107 -29.67 -2.04 -17.10
C ARG A 107 -30.70 -3.12 -16.81
N ASN A 108 -30.27 -4.34 -16.51
CA ASN A 108 -31.14 -5.49 -16.34
C ASN A 108 -31.80 -5.52 -14.95
N VAL A 109 -31.08 -5.13 -13.88
CA VAL A 109 -31.63 -5.14 -12.51
C VAL A 109 -32.89 -4.27 -12.34
N PRO A 110 -33.01 -3.06 -12.92
CA PRO A 110 -34.26 -2.30 -12.90
C PRO A 110 -35.46 -3.02 -13.52
N GLU A 111 -35.24 -3.84 -14.54
CA GLU A 111 -36.30 -4.65 -15.15
C GLU A 111 -36.75 -5.79 -14.21
N LEU A 112 -35.80 -6.42 -13.51
CA LEU A 112 -36.09 -7.37 -12.43
C LEU A 112 -36.88 -6.71 -11.30
N ILE A 113 -36.45 -5.52 -10.85
CA ILE A 113 -37.16 -4.74 -9.82
C ILE A 113 -38.61 -4.49 -10.24
N LYS A 114 -38.85 -4.06 -11.49
CA LYS A 114 -40.19 -3.81 -12.01
C LYS A 114 -41.05 -5.08 -12.08
N THR A 115 -40.43 -6.23 -12.35
CA THR A 115 -41.13 -7.52 -12.41
C THR A 115 -41.49 -8.00 -11.01
N VAL A 116 -40.54 -7.97 -10.09
CA VAL A 116 -40.72 -8.30 -8.68
C VAL A 116 -41.73 -7.37 -8.01
N SER A 117 -41.70 -6.06 -8.31
CA SER A 117 -42.61 -5.07 -7.72
C SER A 117 -44.09 -5.30 -8.08
N LYS A 118 -44.37 -5.96 -9.21
CA LYS A 118 -45.74 -6.31 -9.63
C LYS A 118 -46.27 -7.57 -8.95
N ALA A 119 -45.37 -8.43 -8.51
CA ALA A 119 -45.74 -9.69 -7.88
C ALA A 119 -46.29 -9.44 -6.47
N LYS A 120 -47.45 -10.01 -6.15
CA LYS A 120 -48.05 -9.92 -4.81
C LYS A 120 -47.59 -11.08 -3.95
N PHE A 121 -46.49 -10.93 -3.24
CA PHE A 121 -45.94 -11.98 -2.36
C PHE A 121 -45.31 -11.38 -1.09
N THR A 122 -45.32 -12.14 0.00
CA THR A 122 -45.00 -11.66 1.36
C THR A 122 -43.55 -11.16 1.51
N ASN A 123 -42.60 -11.80 0.84
CA ASN A 123 -41.15 -11.50 0.97
C ASN A 123 -40.62 -10.49 -0.06
N GLN A 124 -41.51 -9.74 -0.71
CA GLN A 124 -41.16 -8.87 -1.83
C GLN A 124 -40.11 -7.81 -1.48
N LEU A 125 -40.21 -7.22 -0.29
CA LEU A 125 -39.28 -6.18 0.14
C LEU A 125 -37.84 -6.70 0.25
N TYR A 126 -37.64 -7.91 0.77
CA TYR A 126 -36.32 -8.52 0.87
C TYR A 126 -35.75 -8.83 -0.50
N CYS A 127 -36.56 -9.37 -1.42
CA CYS A 127 -36.13 -9.57 -2.81
C CYS A 127 -35.73 -8.26 -3.49
N LEU A 128 -36.47 -7.18 -3.27
CA LEU A 128 -36.10 -5.85 -3.79
C LEU A 128 -34.79 -5.32 -3.17
N THR A 129 -34.56 -5.61 -1.89
CA THR A 129 -33.33 -5.23 -1.19
C THR A 129 -32.11 -5.99 -1.73
N GLU A 130 -32.23 -7.29 -1.96
CA GLU A 130 -31.18 -8.11 -2.59
C GLU A 130 -30.83 -7.61 -4.00
N LEU A 131 -31.83 -7.31 -4.82
CA LEU A 131 -31.61 -6.70 -6.14
C LEU A 131 -30.91 -5.35 -6.05
N GLY A 132 -31.29 -4.51 -5.07
CA GLY A 132 -30.57 -3.27 -4.77
C GLY A 132 -29.12 -3.51 -4.35
N GLY A 133 -28.86 -4.56 -3.57
CA GLY A 133 -27.55 -5.05 -3.18
C GLY A 133 -26.63 -5.31 -4.38
N LEU A 134 -27.13 -6.01 -5.41
CA LEU A 134 -26.38 -6.29 -6.64
C LEU A 134 -25.94 -5.00 -7.38
N VAL A 135 -26.79 -3.98 -7.40
CA VAL A 135 -26.46 -2.68 -8.00
C VAL A 135 -25.37 -1.98 -7.19
N MET A 136 -25.47 -1.98 -5.87
CA MET A 136 -24.47 -1.37 -4.98
C MET A 136 -23.10 -2.06 -5.12
N GLU A 137 -23.08 -3.41 -5.11
CA GLU A 137 -21.85 -4.19 -5.30
C GLU A 137 -21.20 -3.88 -6.65
N THR A 138 -22.01 -3.82 -7.72
CA THR A 138 -21.54 -3.44 -9.06
C THR A 138 -20.96 -2.03 -9.08
N GLN A 139 -21.61 -1.05 -8.44
CA GLN A 139 -21.11 0.32 -8.35
C GLN A 139 -19.78 0.39 -7.59
N GLN A 140 -19.62 -0.38 -6.52
CA GLN A 140 -18.38 -0.45 -5.75
C GLN A 140 -17.25 -1.08 -6.58
N LEU A 141 -17.51 -2.18 -7.28
CA LEU A 141 -16.54 -2.85 -8.15
C LEU A 141 -16.07 -1.92 -9.28
N VAL A 142 -17.00 -1.20 -9.91
CA VAL A 142 -16.65 -0.17 -10.91
C VAL A 142 -15.88 0.98 -10.28
N GLY A 143 -16.23 1.41 -9.07
CA GLY A 143 -15.48 2.42 -8.33
C GLY A 143 -14.04 2.02 -8.08
N ASN A 144 -13.81 0.77 -7.64
CA ASN A 144 -12.48 0.21 -7.46
C ASN A 144 -11.71 0.14 -8.77
N PHE A 145 -12.37 -0.23 -9.87
CA PHE A 145 -11.76 -0.26 -11.19
C PHE A 145 -11.34 1.14 -11.69
N VAL A 146 -12.20 2.14 -11.52
CA VAL A 146 -11.93 3.51 -11.95
C VAL A 146 -10.85 4.15 -11.09
N ASN A 147 -10.96 4.03 -9.77
CA ASN A 147 -10.09 4.74 -8.84
C ASN A 147 -8.77 4.01 -8.57
N ILE A 148 -8.76 2.68 -8.45
CA ILE A 148 -7.54 1.93 -8.08
C ILE A 148 -6.81 1.45 -9.33
N VAL A 149 -7.49 0.69 -10.19
CA VAL A 149 -6.84 0.12 -11.41
C VAL A 149 -6.42 1.24 -12.37
N ASN A 150 -7.30 2.21 -12.58
CA ASN A 150 -7.07 3.29 -13.54
C ASN A 150 -6.57 4.60 -12.91
N ASN A 151 -6.41 4.68 -11.58
CA ASN A 151 -6.05 5.91 -10.87
C ASN A 151 -6.85 7.13 -11.35
N ALA A 152 -8.16 6.96 -11.49
CA ALA A 152 -9.05 8.03 -11.95
C ALA A 152 -8.57 8.66 -13.28
N ARG A 153 -7.98 7.88 -14.20
CA ARG A 153 -7.67 8.39 -15.55
C ARG A 153 -8.82 8.19 -16.51
N ILE A 154 -9.57 7.11 -16.34
CA ILE A 154 -10.75 6.77 -17.15
C ILE A 154 -12.01 7.32 -16.45
N PRO A 155 -12.98 7.86 -17.20
CA PRO A 155 -14.28 8.25 -16.62
C PRO A 155 -15.04 7.02 -16.11
N ASN A 156 -15.88 7.22 -15.08
CA ASN A 156 -16.78 6.17 -14.65
C ASN A 156 -17.78 5.86 -15.78
N PRO A 157 -17.91 4.59 -16.21
CA PRO A 157 -18.88 4.23 -17.26
C PRO A 157 -20.33 4.36 -16.78
N LEU A 158 -20.57 4.37 -15.47
CA LEU A 158 -21.89 4.50 -14.86
C LEU A 158 -22.22 5.99 -14.62
N LYS A 159 -23.50 6.35 -14.72
CA LYS A 159 -24.01 7.70 -14.49
C LYS A 159 -25.13 7.65 -13.44
N GLY A 160 -25.07 8.49 -12.39
CA GLY A 160 -26.17 8.66 -11.43
C GLY A 160 -25.73 8.99 -9.99
N GLU A 161 -26.71 9.16 -9.10
CA GLU A 161 -26.48 9.23 -7.65
C GLU A 161 -26.01 7.84 -7.15
N GLY A 162 -24.94 7.80 -6.36
CA GLY A 162 -24.31 6.54 -5.88
C GLY A 162 -23.10 6.08 -6.70
N THR A 163 -22.80 6.72 -7.83
CA THR A 163 -21.57 6.42 -8.56
C THR A 163 -20.34 6.84 -7.75
N ALA A 164 -19.36 5.94 -7.59
CA ALA A 164 -18.14 6.24 -6.84
C ALA A 164 -17.45 7.49 -7.41
N GLU A 165 -17.17 8.45 -6.52
CA GLU A 165 -16.45 9.66 -6.88
C GLU A 165 -15.08 9.33 -7.43
N LYS A 166 -14.67 10.13 -8.41
CA LYS A 166 -13.37 10.03 -9.03
C LYS A 166 -12.30 10.53 -8.05
N LYS A 167 -11.47 9.62 -7.54
CA LYS A 167 -10.38 9.95 -6.62
C LYS A 167 -9.06 9.55 -7.25
N SER A 168 -8.19 10.53 -7.49
CA SER A 168 -6.83 10.30 -7.97
C SER A 168 -5.84 10.60 -6.85
N ASP A 169 -4.87 9.72 -6.67
CA ASP A 169 -3.73 9.90 -5.76
C ASP A 169 -2.49 10.49 -6.49
N GLY A 170 -2.66 10.89 -7.75
CA GLY A 170 -1.61 11.46 -8.61
C GLY A 170 -0.77 10.42 -9.36
N TYR A 171 -0.31 9.36 -8.69
CA TYR A 171 0.52 8.31 -9.29
C TYR A 171 -0.01 6.92 -8.93
N ASN A 172 -0.19 6.05 -9.93
CA ASN A 172 -0.64 4.69 -9.67
C ASN A 172 0.54 3.86 -9.14
N MET A 173 0.57 3.60 -7.84
CA MET A 173 1.65 2.86 -7.15
C MET A 173 1.63 1.36 -7.40
N LEU A 174 0.56 0.84 -8.01
CA LEU A 174 0.49 -0.56 -8.39
C LEU A 174 1.34 -0.79 -9.63
N ASP A 175 2.14 -1.85 -9.60
CA ASP A 175 2.83 -2.30 -10.79
C ASP A 175 1.81 -2.85 -11.82
N ARG A 176 2.27 -3.10 -13.05
CA ARG A 176 1.40 -3.56 -14.13
C ARG A 176 0.70 -4.89 -13.79
N TYR A 177 1.41 -5.82 -13.15
CA TYR A 177 0.88 -7.13 -12.81
C TYR A 177 -0.17 -7.03 -11.70
N GLU A 178 0.11 -6.25 -10.65
CA GLU A 178 -0.85 -5.98 -9.57
C GLU A 178 -2.14 -5.35 -10.11
N ARG A 179 -2.02 -4.38 -11.02
CA ARG A 179 -3.18 -3.77 -11.70
C ARG A 179 -3.98 -4.77 -12.51
N MET A 180 -3.30 -5.64 -13.26
CA MET A 180 -3.96 -6.67 -14.05
C MET A 180 -4.65 -7.70 -13.17
N SER A 181 -4.00 -8.14 -12.09
CA SER A 181 -4.58 -9.07 -11.12
C SER A 181 -5.82 -8.47 -10.45
N LEU A 182 -5.77 -7.19 -10.05
CA LEU A 182 -6.91 -6.50 -9.47
C LEU A 182 -8.04 -6.31 -10.49
N ALA A 183 -7.72 -5.94 -11.74
CA ALA A 183 -8.70 -5.85 -12.81
C ALA A 183 -9.38 -7.20 -13.08
N ASN A 184 -8.63 -8.30 -13.06
CA ASN A 184 -9.16 -9.65 -13.20
C ASN A 184 -10.10 -10.02 -12.05
N SER A 185 -9.70 -9.75 -10.81
CA SER A 185 -10.58 -10.00 -9.66
C SER A 185 -11.88 -9.20 -9.76
N ILE A 186 -11.81 -7.93 -10.14
CA ILE A 186 -13.00 -7.10 -10.35
C ILE A 186 -13.88 -7.66 -11.47
N TYR A 187 -13.28 -8.04 -12.60
CA TYR A 187 -14.01 -8.59 -13.73
C TYR A 187 -14.70 -9.91 -13.37
N THR A 188 -14.01 -10.80 -12.65
CA THR A 188 -14.58 -12.07 -12.17
C THR A 188 -15.81 -11.81 -11.30
N ASN A 189 -15.71 -10.92 -10.30
CA ASN A 189 -16.83 -10.61 -9.42
C ASN A 189 -18.00 -9.97 -10.20
N LEU A 190 -17.73 -9.05 -11.13
CA LEU A 190 -18.75 -8.48 -12.00
C LEU A 190 -19.42 -9.56 -12.86
N ASN A 191 -18.64 -10.51 -13.38
CA ASN A 191 -19.17 -11.56 -14.23
C ASN A 191 -20.06 -12.54 -13.44
N GLU A 192 -19.71 -12.84 -12.19
CA GLU A 192 -20.56 -13.61 -11.28
C GLU A 192 -21.90 -12.92 -11.03
N ILE A 193 -21.90 -11.60 -10.80
CA ILE A 193 -23.13 -10.81 -10.68
C ILE A 193 -23.92 -10.84 -11.99
N ARG A 194 -23.26 -10.63 -13.13
CA ARG A 194 -23.91 -10.67 -14.45
C ARG A 194 -24.61 -12.00 -14.69
N TYR A 195 -23.95 -13.13 -14.45
CA TYR A 195 -24.57 -14.43 -14.62
C TYR A 195 -25.77 -14.66 -13.71
N LYS A 196 -25.72 -14.18 -12.45
CA LYS A 196 -26.88 -14.24 -11.54
C LYS A 196 -28.04 -13.41 -12.10
N VAL A 197 -27.78 -12.17 -12.51
CA VAL A 197 -28.79 -11.26 -13.06
C VAL A 197 -29.40 -11.81 -14.35
N ASP A 198 -28.59 -12.34 -15.26
CA ASP A 198 -29.06 -12.95 -16.52
C ASP A 198 -29.92 -14.19 -16.24
N GLY A 199 -29.53 -15.02 -15.27
CA GLY A 199 -30.33 -16.15 -14.80
C GLY A 199 -31.70 -15.69 -14.26
N MET A 200 -31.71 -14.66 -13.43
CA MET A 200 -32.95 -14.07 -12.91
C MET A 200 -33.81 -13.47 -14.03
N MET A 201 -33.20 -12.85 -15.03
CA MET A 201 -33.92 -12.28 -16.19
C MET A 201 -34.62 -13.36 -16.99
N LEU A 202 -33.96 -14.50 -17.23
CA LEU A 202 -34.58 -15.64 -17.88
C LEU A 202 -35.73 -16.21 -17.05
N MET A 203 -35.56 -16.31 -15.72
CA MET A 203 -36.64 -16.76 -14.83
C MET A 203 -37.83 -15.79 -14.84
N ALA A 204 -37.57 -14.48 -14.86
CA ALA A 204 -38.62 -13.47 -14.94
C ALA A 204 -39.44 -13.55 -16.23
N GLN A 205 -38.82 -14.00 -17.34
CA GLN A 205 -39.49 -14.13 -18.63
C GLN A 205 -40.21 -15.47 -18.83
N TYR A 206 -39.60 -16.56 -18.38
CA TYR A 206 -40.01 -17.92 -18.76
C TYR A 206 -40.43 -18.83 -17.59
N ALA A 207 -40.11 -18.46 -16.35
CA ALA A 207 -40.41 -19.25 -15.17
C ALA A 207 -41.55 -18.65 -14.33
N THR A 208 -41.88 -19.29 -13.21
CA THR A 208 -42.88 -18.75 -12.29
C THR A 208 -42.28 -17.65 -11.42
N LEU A 209 -43.11 -16.73 -10.95
CA LEU A 209 -42.70 -15.73 -9.95
C LEU A 209 -42.15 -16.38 -8.68
N ASN A 210 -42.60 -17.59 -8.34
CA ASN A 210 -42.11 -18.34 -7.19
C ASN A 210 -40.65 -18.76 -7.36
N ASP A 211 -40.29 -19.25 -8.56
CA ASP A 211 -38.92 -19.65 -8.91
C ASP A 211 -37.99 -18.43 -8.90
N LEU A 212 -38.46 -17.30 -9.44
CA LEU A 212 -37.72 -16.04 -9.41
C LEU A 212 -37.46 -15.57 -7.97
N CYS A 213 -38.45 -15.68 -7.09
CA CYS A 213 -38.29 -15.28 -5.68
C CYS A 213 -37.28 -16.17 -4.95
N PHE A 214 -37.34 -17.48 -5.17
CA PHE A 214 -36.36 -18.43 -4.63
C PHE A 214 -34.94 -18.11 -5.13
N ALA A 215 -34.79 -17.72 -6.40
CA ALA A 215 -33.50 -17.36 -6.96
C ALA A 215 -32.93 -16.03 -6.40
N ILE A 216 -33.79 -15.08 -6.03
CA ILE A 216 -33.36 -13.79 -5.47
C ILE A 216 -33.05 -13.90 -3.97
N ASP A 217 -33.96 -14.47 -3.18
CA ASP A 217 -33.81 -14.64 -1.74
C ASP A 217 -34.26 -16.05 -1.30
N PRO A 218 -33.37 -17.05 -1.40
CA PRO A 218 -33.70 -18.44 -1.10
C PRO A 218 -34.04 -18.65 0.39
N GLU A 219 -33.41 -17.90 1.30
CA GLU A 219 -33.63 -18.03 2.74
C GLU A 219 -34.98 -17.45 3.14
N GLY A 220 -35.28 -16.22 2.72
CA GLY A 220 -36.58 -15.60 2.97
C GLY A 220 -37.72 -16.37 2.29
N TRP A 221 -37.48 -16.91 1.10
CA TRP A 221 -38.42 -17.83 0.45
C TRP A 221 -38.69 -19.08 1.30
N ALA A 222 -37.65 -19.76 1.79
CA ALA A 222 -37.77 -20.96 2.61
C ALA A 222 -38.52 -20.68 3.92
N ASN A 223 -38.28 -19.52 4.54
CA ASN A 223 -38.98 -19.09 5.74
C ASN A 223 -40.48 -18.90 5.48
N VAL A 224 -40.86 -18.25 4.37
CA VAL A 224 -42.27 -18.06 4.00
C VAL A 224 -42.95 -19.39 3.72
N MET A 225 -42.31 -20.31 3.00
CA MET A 225 -42.88 -21.62 2.69
C MET A 225 -43.07 -22.48 3.94
N THR A 226 -42.09 -22.46 4.85
CA THR A 226 -42.20 -23.15 6.13
C THR A 226 -43.40 -22.65 6.95
N MET A 227 -43.55 -21.33 7.08
CA MET A 227 -44.67 -20.73 7.81
C MET A 227 -46.02 -21.05 7.15
N ARG A 228 -46.10 -21.01 5.82
CA ARG A 228 -47.32 -21.37 5.09
C ARG A 228 -47.73 -22.81 5.39
N ASN A 229 -46.79 -23.75 5.31
CA ASN A 229 -47.06 -25.16 5.59
C ASN A 229 -47.54 -25.38 7.03
N GLN A 230 -46.99 -24.65 8.00
CA GLN A 230 -47.44 -24.72 9.39
C GLN A 230 -48.88 -24.20 9.55
N VAL A 231 -49.21 -23.06 8.93
CA VAL A 231 -50.57 -22.50 8.96
C VAL A 231 -51.57 -23.42 8.27
N ASP A 232 -51.22 -23.96 7.11
CA ASP A 232 -52.09 -24.88 6.36
C ASP A 232 -52.35 -26.17 7.15
N GLY A 233 -51.34 -26.68 7.87
CA GLY A 233 -51.50 -27.78 8.81
C GLY A 233 -52.51 -27.48 9.91
N LEU A 234 -52.37 -26.31 10.57
CA LEU A 234 -53.31 -25.87 11.61
C LEU A 234 -54.74 -25.72 11.09
N VAL A 235 -54.91 -25.19 9.87
CA VAL A 235 -56.23 -25.05 9.23
C VAL A 235 -56.82 -26.42 8.90
N SER A 236 -56.02 -27.34 8.39
CA SER A 236 -56.45 -28.71 8.11
C SER A 236 -56.90 -29.43 9.39
N ASP A 237 -56.12 -29.32 10.46
CA ASP A 237 -56.46 -29.90 11.77
C ASP A 237 -57.77 -29.33 12.30
N TRP A 238 -57.96 -28.01 12.22
CA TRP A 238 -59.20 -27.36 12.61
C TRP A 238 -60.41 -27.85 11.80
N ASN A 239 -60.29 -27.90 10.47
CA ASN A 239 -61.36 -28.36 9.60
C ASN A 239 -61.71 -29.84 9.85
N GLY A 240 -60.72 -30.68 10.15
CA GLY A 240 -60.92 -32.06 10.55
C GLY A 240 -61.71 -32.20 11.85
N LEU A 241 -61.43 -31.34 12.84
CA LEU A 241 -62.17 -31.30 14.10
C LEU A 241 -63.62 -30.81 13.91
N VAL A 242 -63.85 -29.82 13.05
CA VAL A 242 -65.20 -29.33 12.74
C VAL A 242 -66.02 -30.38 12.00
N ALA A 243 -65.42 -31.12 11.07
CA ALA A 243 -66.11 -32.17 10.32
C ALA A 243 -66.44 -33.42 11.15
N ALA A 244 -65.80 -33.59 12.32
CA ALA A 244 -66.04 -34.70 13.24
C ALA A 244 -67.14 -34.41 14.29
N ASN A 245 -67.65 -33.16 14.36
CA ASN A 245 -68.76 -32.73 15.22
C ASN A 245 -70.05 -32.55 14.41
#